data_AF-A0A2H3B5I6-F1
#
_entry.id   AF-A0A2H3B5I6-F1
#
_cell.length_a   1.000
_cell.length_b   1.000
_cell.length_c   1.000
_cell.angle_alpha   90.00
_cell.angle_beta   90.00
_cell.angle_gamma   90.00
#
_symmetry.space_group_name_H-M   'P 1'
#
loop_
_entity.id
_entity.type
_entity.pdbx_description
1 polymer ?
#
loop_
_entity_poly.entity_id
_entity_poly.type
_entity_poly.pdbx_seq_one_letter_code
_entity_poly.pdbx_strand_id
1 'polypeptide(L)' 'GRFATANRISPSLKPTCHLRDLAGKREIFGRVFQCHTGHGYIGEYYSQFVPSENVNCPCGEAYQTREHIICKCP' A
#
# COMPACT_ATOMS: atom_id res chain seq x y z
N GLY A 1 2.04 10.04 -12.67
CA GLY A 1 2.41 10.24 -11.24
C GLY A 1 1.51 9.38 -10.38
N ARG A 2 2.06 8.70 -9.37
CA ARG A 2 1.36 7.72 -8.50
C ARG A 2 0.39 8.33 -7.48
N PHE A 3 0.11 9.61 -7.60
CA PHE A 3 -0.76 10.35 -6.69
C PHE A 3 -2.01 10.71 -7.48
N ALA A 4 -3.14 10.11 -7.11
CA ALA A 4 -4.44 10.66 -7.50
C ALA A 4 -4.74 11.84 -6.55
N THR A 5 -5.43 12.87 -7.03
CA THR A 5 -5.94 13.95 -6.20
C THR A 5 -6.98 13.41 -5.21
N ALA A 6 -6.50 12.81 -4.12
CA ALA A 6 -7.33 12.18 -3.13
C ALA A 6 -7.60 13.14 -1.96
N ASN A 7 -7.86 14.42 -2.20
CA ASN A 7 -7.88 15.38 -1.10
C ASN A 7 -9.00 16.43 -1.24
N ARG A 8 -10.24 16.05 -0.87
CA ARG A 8 -11.20 17.02 -0.30
C ARG A 8 -10.84 17.40 1.15
N ILE A 9 -9.72 16.89 1.66
CA ILE A 9 -9.27 17.05 3.03
C ILE A 9 -8.01 17.91 3.00
N SER A 10 -8.00 18.98 3.78
CA SER A 10 -6.83 19.85 3.89
C SER A 10 -5.61 19.08 4.42
N PRO A 11 -4.40 19.39 3.93
CA PRO A 11 -3.18 18.77 4.44
C PRO A 11 -3.06 18.99 5.95
N SER A 12 -2.70 17.94 6.69
CA SER A 12 -2.58 17.94 8.14
C SER A 12 -1.37 17.13 8.54
N LEU A 13 -0.61 17.64 9.52
CA LEU A 13 0.48 16.90 10.17
C LEU A 13 -0.03 15.89 11.21
N LYS A 14 -1.32 15.97 11.57
CA LYS A 14 -1.95 15.03 12.49
C LYS A 14 -2.42 13.79 11.72
N PRO A 15 -2.15 12.57 12.22
CA PRO A 15 -2.72 11.36 11.66
C PRO A 15 -4.25 11.39 11.74
N THR A 16 -4.90 10.74 10.77
CA THR A 16 -6.37 10.59 10.74
C THR A 16 -6.86 9.80 11.96
N CYS A 17 -8.14 9.90 12.30
CA CYS A 17 -8.76 9.06 13.35
C CYS A 17 -8.46 7.57 13.12
N HIS A 18 -8.68 7.08 11.89
CA HIS A 18 -8.43 5.69 11.53
C HIS A 18 -6.97 5.24 11.74
N LEU A 19 -5.98 6.10 11.49
CA LEU A 19 -4.59 5.77 11.79
C LEU A 19 -4.29 5.79 13.29
N ARG A 20 -4.97 6.65 14.07
CA ARG A 20 -4.84 6.69 15.54
C ARG A 20 -5.44 5.45 16.21
N ASP A 21 -6.54 4.92 15.69
CA ASP A 21 -7.13 3.66 16.17
C ASP A 21 -6.16 2.46 16.03
N LEU A 22 -5.14 2.57 15.17
CA LEU A 22 -4.11 1.55 14.98
C LEU A 22 -2.89 1.75 15.90
N ALA A 23 -2.84 2.77 16.75
CA ALA A 23 -1.65 3.12 17.55
C ALA A 23 -1.19 1.99 18.49
N GLY A 24 -2.11 1.17 19.00
CA GLY A 24 -1.79 -0.01 19.82
C GLY A 24 -1.44 -1.27 19.01
N LYS A 25 -1.54 -1.23 17.68
CA LYS A 25 -1.37 -2.36 16.76
C LYS A 25 -0.22 -2.09 15.79
N ARG A 26 1.01 -2.06 16.33
CA ARG A 26 2.24 -1.68 15.59
C ARG A 26 2.39 -2.40 14.25
N GLU A 27 2.12 -3.71 14.19
CA GLU A 27 2.23 -4.49 12.96
C GLU A 27 1.27 -3.99 11.87
N ILE A 28 -0.01 -3.80 12.22
CA ILE A 28 -1.04 -3.34 11.29
C ILE A 28 -0.74 -1.91 10.85
N PHE A 29 -0.38 -1.04 11.80
CA PHE A 29 0.04 0.32 11.49
C PHE A 29 1.20 0.35 10.49
N GLY A 30 2.23 -0.48 10.72
CA GLY A 30 3.38 -0.59 9.83
C GLY A 30 3.00 -1.02 8.41
N ARG A 31 2.18 -2.07 8.28
CA ARG A 31 1.71 -2.55 6.96
C ARG A 31 0.86 -1.52 6.23
N VAL A 32 -0.07 -0.86 6.93
CA VAL A 32 -0.90 0.22 6.34
C VAL A 32 -0.02 1.37 5.87
N PHE A 33 0.94 1.79 6.69
CA PHE A 33 1.87 2.86 6.34
C PHE A 33 2.72 2.50 5.12
N GLN A 34 3.32 1.30 5.10
CA GLN A 34 4.08 0.77 3.97
C GLN A 34 3.23 0.72 2.69
N CYS A 35 2.02 0.16 2.74
CA CYS A 35 1.11 0.14 1.61
C CYS A 35 0.72 1.54 1.12
N HIS A 36 0.60 2.51 2.02
CA HIS A 36 0.25 3.88 1.66
C HIS A 36 1.41 4.62 0.97
N THR A 37 2.65 4.40 1.42
CA THR A 37 3.85 5.04 0.87
C THR A 37 4.45 4.31 -0.34
N GLY A 38 3.86 3.20 -0.78
CA GLY A 38 4.38 2.38 -1.88
C GLY A 38 5.55 1.48 -1.49
N HIS A 39 5.74 1.26 -0.19
CA HIS A 39 6.74 0.36 0.39
C HIS A 39 6.13 -0.95 0.91
N GLY A 40 4.89 -1.26 0.53
CA GLY A 40 4.32 -2.58 0.76
C GLY A 40 5.07 -3.58 -0.11
N TYR A 41 5.50 -4.72 0.46
CA TYR A 41 6.23 -5.77 -0.23
C TYR A 41 5.34 -6.54 -1.22
N ILE A 42 4.91 -5.85 -2.27
CA ILE A 42 4.07 -6.33 -3.36
C ILE A 42 4.78 -6.07 -4.69
N GLY A 43 4.27 -6.64 -5.78
CA GLY A 43 4.83 -6.49 -7.14
C GLY A 43 5.15 -5.05 -7.55
N GLU A 44 4.36 -4.05 -7.14
CA GLU A 44 4.68 -2.63 -7.36
C GLU A 44 5.96 -2.11 -6.66
N TYR A 45 6.30 -2.67 -5.51
CA TYR A 45 7.54 -2.39 -4.81
C TYR A 45 8.69 -3.14 -5.50
N TYR A 46 8.52 -4.43 -5.73
CA TYR A 46 9.55 -5.27 -6.32
C TYR A 46 9.95 -4.79 -7.73
N SER A 47 8.99 -4.43 -8.59
CA SER A 47 9.29 -3.92 -9.93
C SER A 47 10.17 -2.68 -9.95
N GLN A 48 10.19 -1.90 -8.86
CA GLN A 48 10.96 -0.67 -8.77
C GLN A 48 12.27 -0.83 -8.00
N PHE A 49 12.21 -1.52 -6.87
CA PHE A 49 13.32 -1.55 -5.91
C PHE A 49 14.11 -2.86 -5.98
N VAL A 50 13.50 -3.95 -6.48
CA VAL A 50 14.13 -5.28 -6.59
C VAL A 50 13.66 -5.96 -7.89
N PRO A 51 14.03 -5.46 -9.08
CA PRO A 51 13.45 -5.89 -10.36
C PRO A 51 13.74 -7.36 -10.73
N SER A 52 14.62 -8.03 -9.99
CA SER A 52 14.87 -9.47 -10.11
C SER A 52 13.78 -10.34 -9.47
N GLU A 53 12.96 -9.78 -8.58
CA GLU A 53 11.89 -10.51 -7.88
C GLU A 53 10.65 -10.68 -8.76
N ASN A 54 9.91 -11.77 -8.51
CA ASN A 54 8.67 -12.04 -9.22
C ASN A 54 7.56 -11.08 -8.76
N VAL A 55 6.90 -10.44 -9.73
CA VAL A 55 5.83 -9.48 -9.50
C VAL A 55 4.42 -10.07 -9.69
N ASN A 56 4.33 -11.33 -10.12
CA ASN A 56 3.07 -12.04 -10.35
C ASN A 56 2.39 -12.36 -9.01
N CYS A 57 1.07 -12.24 -8.97
CA CYS A 57 0.26 -12.62 -7.83
C CYS A 57 0.03 -14.15 -7.80
N PRO A 58 0.03 -14.79 -6.62
CA PRO A 58 -0.36 -16.20 -6.49
C PRO A 58 -1.77 -16.52 -7.00
N CYS A 59 -2.66 -15.52 -7.09
CA CYS A 59 -4.01 -15.70 -7.64
C CYS A 59 -4.03 -15.82 -9.19
N GLY A 60 -2.87 -15.71 -9.86
CA GLY A 60 -2.74 -15.81 -11.32
C GLY A 60 -2.60 -14.47 -12.05
N GLU A 61 -2.78 -13.33 -11.36
CA GLU A 61 -2.56 -12.02 -11.98
C GLU A 61 -1.07 -11.77 -12.24
N ALA A 62 -0.73 -11.23 -13.42
CA ALA A 62 0.66 -10.99 -13.81
C ALA A 62 1.35 -9.83 -13.06
N TYR A 63 0.59 -9.01 -12.32
CA TYR A 63 1.17 -7.87 -11.62
C TYR A 63 0.39 -7.49 -10.35
N GLN A 64 1.07 -7.60 -9.22
CA GLN A 64 0.50 -7.21 -7.93
C GLN A 64 0.52 -5.68 -7.76
N THR A 65 -0.61 -5.04 -8.03
CA THR A 65 -0.85 -3.63 -7.67
C THR A 65 -1.48 -3.48 -6.29
N ARG A 66 -1.37 -2.31 -5.67
CA ARG A 66 -2.06 -1.99 -4.42
C ARG A 66 -3.58 -2.19 -4.55
N GLU A 67 -4.16 -1.72 -5.65
CA GLU A 67 -5.60 -1.90 -5.92
C GLU A 67 -5.95 -3.38 -6.06
N HIS A 68 -5.13 -4.15 -6.78
CA HIS A 68 -5.34 -5.59 -6.92
C HIS A 68 -5.33 -6.28 -5.55
N ILE A 69 -4.23 -6.14 -4.79
CA ILE A 69 -4.05 -6.82 -3.51
C ILE A 69 -5.13 -6.44 -2.48
N ILE A 70 -5.60 -5.18 -2.46
CA ILE A 70 -6.58 -4.72 -1.47
C ILE A 70 -8.02 -5.01 -1.90
N CYS A 71 -8.35 -4.86 -3.19
CA CYS A 71 -9.75 -4.80 -3.64
C CYS A 71 -10.17 -5.92 -4.61
N LYS A 72 -9.22 -6.58 -5.29
CA LYS A 72 -9.53 -7.50 -6.40
C LYS A 72 -8.99 -8.92 -6.21
N CYS A 73 -7.96 -9.08 -5.39
CA CYS A 73 -7.38 -10.39 -5.10
C CYS A 73 -8.40 -11.23 -4.31
N PRO A 74 -8.66 -12.48 -4.73
CA PRO A 74 -9.59 -13.40 -4.05
C PRO A 74 -9.08 -13.84 -2.68
#